data_AF-A0A442EUC2-F1
#
_entry.id   AF-A0A442EUC2-F1
#
_cell.length_a   1.000
_cell.length_b   1.000
_cell.length_c   1.000
_cell.angle_alpha   90.00
_cell.angle_beta   90.00
_cell.angle_gamma   90.00
#
_symmetry.space_group_name_H-M   'P 1'
#
loop_
_entity.id
_entity.type
_entity.pdbx_description
1 polymer ?
#
loop_
_entity_poly.entity_id
_entity_poly.type
_entity_poly.pdbx_seq_one_letter_code
_entity_poly.pdbx_strand_id
1 'polypeptide(L)'
;MKKVLIGAIIVIAVPVVANGLFVTWPALRAKADDPRNSSVSLYVHYQWGVNPSTLVLDVWNIAPTASMADVDRILLDTAEAFKDRSFSKVQLAFRSQARFQFEGSYFRRLGEERAWQNPVYTIRTMAEHMEDQAGRPAFDTWTGGLLGVVSRQMQDHSEMHRRWYINDLVRGMY
;
A
#
# COMPACT_ATOMS: atom_id res chain seq x y z
N MET A 1 16.38 -1.19 38.67
CA MET A 1 15.68 -2.22 37.88
C MET A 1 14.23 -1.83 37.53
N LYS A 2 13.33 -1.58 38.50
CA LYS A 2 11.92 -1.18 38.20
C LYS A 2 11.77 0.03 37.26
N LYS A 3 12.52 1.11 37.48
CA LYS A 3 12.48 2.32 36.61
C LYS A 3 12.94 2.04 35.18
N VAL A 4 13.95 1.19 35.01
CA VAL A 4 14.47 0.77 33.70
C VAL A 4 13.45 -0.10 32.97
N LEU A 5 12.81 -1.03 33.68
CA LEU A 5 11.75 -1.87 33.14
C LEU A 5 10.54 -1.03 32.69
N ILE A 6 10.11 -0.06 33.51
CA ILE A 6 9.03 0.87 33.16
C ILE A 6 9.41 1.69 31.92
N GLY A 7 10.63 2.21 31.86
CA GLY A 7 11.13 2.94 30.69
C GLY A 7 11.08 2.08 29.42
N ALA A 8 11.56 0.84 29.48
CA ALA A 8 11.52 -0.08 28.34
C ALA A 8 10.09 -0.39 27.88
N ILE A 9 9.16 -0.60 28.82
CA ILE A 9 7.75 -0.82 28.49
C ILE A 9 7.16 0.39 27.77
N ILE A 10 7.44 1.61 28.24
CA ILE A 10 6.92 2.84 27.62
C ILE A 10 7.47 2.99 26.19
N VAL A 11 8.77 2.75 25.99
CA VAL A 11 9.43 2.84 24.67
C VAL A 11 8.80 1.89 23.64
N ILE A 12 8.27 0.74 24.06
CA ILE A 12 7.59 -0.22 23.18
C ILE A 12 6.10 0.11 23.04
N ALA A 13 5.43 0.40 24.17
CA ALA A 13 3.98 0.59 24.21
C ALA A 13 3.55 1.84 23.43
N VAL A 14 4.29 2.95 23.54
CA VAL A 14 3.93 4.21 22.89
C VAL A 14 3.90 4.07 21.36
N PRO A 15 4.94 3.54 20.68
CA PRO A 15 4.88 3.26 19.25
C PRO A 15 3.72 2.33 18.86
N VAL A 16 3.50 1.24 19.60
CA VAL A 16 2.41 0.29 19.29
C VAL A 16 1.05 0.99 19.34
N VAL A 17 0.80 1.76 20.39
CA VAL A 17 -0.44 2.53 20.55
C VAL A 17 -0.57 3.60 19.47
N ALA A 18 0.51 4.31 19.15
CA ALA A 18 0.52 5.32 18.09
C ALA A 18 0.20 4.71 16.71
N ASN A 19 0.79 3.57 16.36
CA ASN A 19 0.46 2.88 15.11
C ASN A 19 -1.01 2.47 15.08
N GLY A 20 -1.47 1.82 16.15
CA GLY A 20 -2.85 1.37 16.30
C GLY A 20 -3.85 2.49 16.09
N LEU A 21 -3.70 3.59 16.82
CA LEU A 21 -4.65 4.71 16.82
C LEU A 21 -4.56 5.54 15.54
N PHE A 22 -3.35 5.86 15.08
CA PHE A 22 -3.21 6.84 14.01
C PHE A 22 -3.28 6.23 12.62
N VAL A 23 -2.83 4.99 12.40
CA VAL A 23 -2.72 4.45 11.03
C VAL A 23 -3.39 3.09 10.86
N THR A 24 -3.25 2.16 11.80
CA THR A 24 -3.86 0.84 11.65
C THR A 24 -5.38 0.91 11.73
N TRP A 25 -5.92 1.55 12.77
CA TRP A 25 -7.37 1.60 12.99
C TRP A 25 -8.12 2.35 11.87
N PRO A 26 -7.68 3.55 11.42
CA PRO A 26 -8.34 4.22 10.29
C PRO A 26 -8.32 3.39 9.00
N ALA A 27 -7.22 2.69 8.70
CA ALA A 27 -7.14 1.81 7.54
C ALA A 27 -8.11 0.62 7.65
N LEU A 28 -8.17 -0.02 8.82
CA LEU A 28 -9.10 -1.13 9.06
C LEU A 28 -10.56 -0.69 8.96
N ARG A 29 -10.89 0.52 9.42
CA ARG A 29 -12.22 1.10 9.29
C ARG A 29 -12.59 1.32 7.83
N ALA A 30 -11.74 2.00 7.07
CA ALA A 30 -11.95 2.22 5.64
C ALA A 30 -12.12 0.90 4.86
N LYS A 31 -11.30 -0.09 5.20
CA LYS A 31 -11.45 -1.45 4.67
C LYS A 31 -12.80 -2.07 5.02
N ALA A 32 -13.26 -1.94 6.27
CA ALA A 32 -14.51 -2.52 6.75
C ALA A 32 -15.77 -1.85 6.16
N ASP A 33 -15.66 -0.59 5.74
CA ASP A 33 -16.77 0.16 5.12
C ASP A 33 -17.19 -0.44 3.75
N ASP A 34 -16.32 -1.21 3.08
CA ASP A 34 -16.66 -1.98 1.88
C ASP A 34 -16.54 -3.51 2.13
N PRO A 35 -17.66 -4.25 2.21
CA PRO A 35 -17.67 -5.69 2.48
C PRO A 35 -16.85 -6.54 1.50
N ARG A 36 -16.65 -6.05 0.27
CA ARG A 36 -15.84 -6.73 -0.75
C ARG A 36 -14.36 -6.77 -0.37
N ASN A 37 -13.89 -5.93 0.55
CA ASN A 37 -12.50 -5.93 1.04
C ASN A 37 -12.17 -7.10 1.99
N SER A 38 -13.13 -7.95 2.34
CA SER A 38 -12.94 -9.03 3.32
C SER A 38 -11.91 -10.10 2.90
N SER A 39 -11.63 -10.22 1.60
CA SER A 39 -10.74 -11.23 1.01
C SER A 39 -9.24 -10.96 1.17
N VAL A 40 -8.84 -9.79 1.69
CA VAL A 40 -7.43 -9.41 1.85
C VAL A 40 -7.21 -8.88 3.26
N SER A 41 -6.12 -9.28 3.89
CA SER A 41 -5.69 -8.78 5.20
C SER A 41 -4.62 -7.72 5.02
N LEU A 42 -4.91 -6.50 5.46
CA LEU A 42 -4.02 -5.34 5.41
C LEU A 42 -3.67 -4.91 6.83
N TYR A 43 -2.39 -4.67 7.09
CA TYR A 43 -1.89 -4.05 8.30
C TYR A 43 -1.15 -2.77 7.92
N VAL A 44 -1.68 -1.61 8.33
CA VAL A 44 -1.06 -0.32 8.05
C VAL A 44 -0.30 0.16 9.27
N HIS A 45 0.95 0.55 9.09
CA HIS A 45 1.82 1.00 10.17
C HIS A 45 2.83 2.04 9.66
N TYR A 46 3.46 2.77 10.58
CA TYR A 46 4.61 3.62 10.29
C TYR A 46 5.84 2.77 10.00
N GLN A 47 6.75 3.26 9.17
CA GLN A 47 8.00 2.55 8.88
C GLN A 47 8.78 2.26 10.17
N TRP A 48 9.20 1.00 10.33
CA TRP A 48 9.80 0.43 11.55
C TRP A 48 8.96 0.60 12.83
N GLY A 49 7.67 0.94 12.69
CA GLY A 49 6.77 1.26 13.78
C GLY A 49 6.99 2.64 14.42
N VAL A 50 7.96 3.43 13.97
CA VAL A 50 8.33 4.69 14.67
C VAL A 50 8.57 5.89 13.75
N ASN A 51 8.80 5.70 12.45
CA ASN A 51 9.02 6.81 11.53
C ASN A 51 7.68 7.26 10.90
N PRO A 52 7.09 8.40 11.35
CA PRO A 52 5.79 8.84 10.86
C PRO A 52 5.82 9.40 9.43
N SER A 53 7.01 9.66 8.88
CA SER A 53 7.18 10.21 7.54
C SER A 53 6.82 9.21 6.44
N THR A 54 6.80 7.91 6.77
CA THR A 54 6.57 6.84 5.81
C THR A 54 5.44 5.94 6.30
N LEU A 55 4.37 5.84 5.52
CA LEU A 55 3.26 4.91 5.74
C LEU A 55 3.57 3.58 5.05
N VAL A 56 3.35 2.45 5.72
CA VAL A 56 3.52 1.11 5.14
C VAL A 56 2.15 0.46 5.04
N LEU A 57 1.75 0.08 3.83
CA LEU A 57 0.59 -0.76 3.54
C LEU A 57 1.09 -2.19 3.41
N ASP A 58 1.01 -2.96 4.50
CA ASP A 58 1.53 -4.33 4.57
C ASP A 58 0.40 -5.34 4.37
N VAL A 59 0.41 -6.02 3.22
CA VAL A 59 -0.54 -7.09 2.92
C VAL A 59 -0.02 -8.40 3.51
N TRP A 60 -0.83 -9.08 4.31
CA TRP A 60 -0.42 -10.30 5.02
C TRP A 60 -1.02 -11.57 4.43
N ASN A 61 -2.29 -11.48 4.04
CA ASN A 61 -3.04 -12.61 3.54
C ASN A 61 -3.98 -12.16 2.41
N ILE A 62 -4.15 -13.02 1.42
CA ILE A 62 -5.01 -12.80 0.26
C ILE A 62 -5.72 -14.11 0.01
N ALA A 63 -7.05 -14.09 -0.02
CA ALA A 63 -7.85 -15.27 -0.29
C ALA A 63 -7.57 -15.77 -1.71
N PRO A 64 -7.58 -17.10 -1.96
CA PRO A 64 -7.34 -17.66 -3.29
C PRO A 64 -8.31 -17.16 -4.38
N THR A 65 -9.49 -16.68 -3.97
CA THR A 65 -10.53 -16.14 -4.86
C THR A 65 -10.41 -14.63 -5.06
N ALA A 66 -9.51 -13.94 -4.37
CA ALA A 66 -9.32 -12.50 -4.51
C ALA A 66 -8.66 -12.17 -5.85
N SER A 67 -9.14 -11.10 -6.48
CA SER A 67 -8.57 -10.56 -7.71
C SER A 67 -7.53 -9.48 -7.43
N MET A 68 -6.71 -9.14 -8.44
CA MET A 68 -5.84 -7.95 -8.38
C MET A 68 -6.63 -6.67 -8.09
N ALA A 69 -7.84 -6.56 -8.65
CA ALA A 69 -8.73 -5.43 -8.44
C ALA A 69 -9.21 -5.31 -6.98
N ASP A 70 -9.29 -6.40 -6.22
CA ASP A 70 -9.59 -6.35 -4.79
C ASP A 70 -8.45 -5.73 -4.00
N VAL A 71 -7.21 -6.04 -4.36
CA VAL A 71 -6.02 -5.43 -3.75
C VAL A 71 -5.89 -3.96 -4.15
N ASP A 72 -6.12 -3.63 -5.43
CA ASP A 72 -6.15 -2.24 -5.90
C ASP A 72 -7.20 -1.42 -5.15
N ARG A 73 -8.41 -1.97 -4.99
CA ARG A 73 -9.49 -1.29 -4.27
C ARG A 73 -9.12 -1.00 -2.82
N ILE A 74 -8.50 -1.94 -2.11
CA ILE A 74 -8.02 -1.71 -0.74
C ILE A 74 -6.97 -0.61 -0.68
N LEU A 75 -6.02 -0.61 -1.62
CA LEU A 75 -5.01 0.44 -1.70
C LEU A 75 -5.69 1.81 -1.89
N LEU A 76 -6.65 1.91 -2.80
CA LEU A 76 -7.34 3.15 -3.12
C LEU A 76 -8.30 3.61 -1.99
N ASP A 77 -9.01 2.70 -1.34
CA ASP A 77 -9.85 3.00 -0.17
C ASP A 77 -8.99 3.46 1.01
N THR A 78 -7.80 2.85 1.18
CA THR A 78 -6.82 3.29 2.19
C THR A 78 -6.27 4.67 1.84
N ALA A 79 -5.97 4.94 0.56
CA ALA A 79 -5.54 6.25 0.10
C ALA A 79 -6.59 7.33 0.41
N GLU A 80 -7.86 7.05 0.15
CA GLU A 80 -8.95 7.96 0.50
C GLU A 80 -9.03 8.23 2.01
N ALA A 81 -8.89 7.21 2.85
CA ALA A 81 -8.91 7.37 4.31
C ALA A 81 -7.79 8.26 4.85
N PHE A 82 -6.71 8.42 4.10
CA PHE A 82 -5.53 9.21 4.47
C PHE A 82 -5.32 10.47 3.64
N LYS A 83 -6.26 10.85 2.76
CA LYS A 83 -6.11 12.00 1.84
C LYS A 83 -5.83 13.34 2.54
N ASP A 84 -6.31 13.52 3.76
CA ASP A 84 -6.08 14.74 4.56
C ASP A 84 -4.75 14.73 5.32
N ARG A 85 -3.92 13.70 5.14
CA ARG A 85 -2.62 13.55 5.78
C ARG A 85 -1.49 13.61 4.76
N SER A 86 -0.32 13.95 5.24
CA SER A 86 0.88 14.09 4.41
C SER A 86 1.94 13.10 4.88
N PHE A 87 2.41 12.28 3.96
CA PHE A 87 3.56 11.39 4.13
C PHE A 87 4.62 11.79 3.11
N SER A 88 5.89 11.56 3.41
CA SER A 88 6.95 11.68 2.42
C SER A 88 6.91 10.50 1.46
N LYS A 89 6.73 9.29 1.99
CA LYS A 89 6.66 8.06 1.20
C LYS A 89 5.53 7.16 1.66
N VAL A 90 5.04 6.33 0.75
CA VAL A 90 4.12 5.23 1.07
C VAL A 90 4.69 3.95 0.51
N GLN A 91 4.94 2.96 1.36
CA GLN A 91 5.52 1.68 0.97
C GLN A 91 4.44 0.62 0.83
N LEU A 92 4.55 -0.18 -0.23
CA LEU A 92 3.76 -1.38 -0.42
C LEU A 92 4.59 -2.58 0.03
N ALA A 93 4.12 -3.27 1.06
CA ALA A 93 4.79 -4.42 1.64
C ALA A 93 3.92 -5.68 1.52
N PHE A 94 4.58 -6.83 1.50
CA PHE A 94 3.93 -8.12 1.67
C PHE A 94 4.63 -8.89 2.78
N ARG A 95 3.90 -9.24 3.85
CA ARG A 95 4.43 -9.91 5.04
C ARG A 95 5.70 -9.22 5.57
N SER A 96 5.59 -7.90 5.73
CA SER A 96 6.63 -7.00 6.25
C SER A 96 7.87 -6.84 5.36
N GLN A 97 7.84 -7.36 4.13
CA GLN A 97 8.87 -7.07 3.13
C GLN A 97 8.40 -5.97 2.20
N ALA A 98 9.00 -4.78 2.30
CA ALA A 98 8.72 -3.68 1.39
C ALA A 98 9.17 -4.04 -0.04
N ARG A 99 8.29 -3.85 -1.01
CA ARG A 99 8.53 -4.18 -2.44
C ARG A 99 8.63 -2.93 -3.28
N PHE A 100 7.66 -2.05 -3.12
CA PHE A 100 7.55 -0.78 -3.84
C PHE A 100 7.32 0.38 -2.89
N GLN A 101 7.49 1.58 -3.42
CA GLN A 101 7.07 2.79 -2.75
C GLN A 101 6.52 3.81 -3.74
N PHE A 102 5.71 4.73 -3.23
CA PHE A 102 5.25 5.94 -3.91
C PHE A 102 5.79 7.17 -3.19
N GLU A 103 5.88 8.28 -3.92
CA GLU A 103 5.81 9.61 -3.31
C GLU A 103 4.48 9.77 -2.55
N GLY A 104 4.54 10.27 -1.32
CA GLY A 104 3.32 10.42 -0.51
C GLY A 104 2.33 11.44 -1.07
N SER A 105 2.81 12.42 -1.86
CA SER A 105 1.94 13.34 -2.61
C SER A 105 1.13 12.63 -3.69
N TYR A 106 1.69 11.60 -4.32
CA TYR A 106 0.95 10.79 -5.30
C TYR A 106 -0.11 9.93 -4.60
N PHE A 107 0.23 9.30 -3.47
CA PHE A 107 -0.73 8.54 -2.66
C PHE A 107 -1.90 9.41 -2.18
N ARG A 108 -1.62 10.65 -1.76
CA ARG A 108 -2.66 11.63 -1.42
C ARG A 108 -3.58 11.92 -2.61
N ARG A 109 -3.00 12.14 -3.80
CA ARG A 109 -3.78 12.34 -5.04
C ARG A 109 -4.71 11.17 -5.32
N LEU A 110 -4.24 9.92 -5.17
CA LEU A 110 -5.09 8.73 -5.32
C LEU A 110 -6.31 8.78 -4.40
N GLY A 111 -6.13 9.22 -3.16
CA GLY A 111 -7.21 9.35 -2.19
C GLY A 111 -8.20 10.48 -2.50
N GLU A 112 -7.71 11.62 -2.99
CA GLU A 112 -8.55 12.74 -3.43
C GLU A 112 -9.35 12.40 -4.70
N GLU A 113 -8.76 11.60 -5.59
CA GLU A 113 -9.34 11.17 -6.86
C GLU A 113 -10.33 10.01 -6.72
N ARG A 114 -10.30 9.27 -5.60
CA ARG A 114 -11.09 8.05 -5.38
C ARG A 114 -12.58 8.17 -5.71
N ALA A 115 -13.18 9.32 -5.41
CA ALA A 115 -14.61 9.56 -5.52
C ALA A 115 -15.10 9.91 -6.94
N TRP A 116 -14.20 10.35 -7.84
CA TRP A 116 -14.60 10.92 -9.14
C TRP A 116 -13.76 10.46 -10.33
N GLN A 117 -12.52 10.01 -10.09
CA GLN A 117 -11.64 9.52 -11.15
C GLN A 117 -12.05 8.12 -11.61
N ASN A 118 -11.84 7.82 -12.89
CA ASN A 118 -12.07 6.49 -13.43
C ASN A 118 -11.03 5.49 -12.87
N PRO A 119 -11.44 4.44 -12.13
CA PRO A 119 -10.51 3.47 -11.56
C PRO A 119 -9.60 2.78 -12.58
N VAL A 120 -10.07 2.58 -13.82
CA VAL A 120 -9.27 1.99 -14.91
C VAL A 120 -8.13 2.92 -15.30
N TYR A 121 -8.37 4.23 -15.31
CA TYR A 121 -7.32 5.22 -15.59
C TYR A 121 -6.27 5.24 -14.48
N THR A 122 -6.72 5.24 -13.23
CA THR A 122 -5.83 5.19 -12.06
C THR A 122 -4.97 3.93 -12.10
N ILE A 123 -5.57 2.77 -12.28
CA ILE A 123 -4.89 1.48 -12.25
C ILE A 123 -3.84 1.37 -13.37
N ARG A 124 -4.17 1.79 -14.60
CA ARG A 124 -3.23 1.67 -15.73
C ARG A 124 -2.01 2.60 -15.60
N THR A 125 -2.15 3.73 -14.91
CA THR A 125 -1.06 4.72 -14.77
C THR A 125 -0.30 4.58 -13.44
N MET A 126 -0.84 3.83 -12.46
CA MET A 126 -0.27 3.73 -11.12
C MET A 126 1.15 3.17 -11.08
N ALA A 127 1.46 2.19 -11.92
CA ALA A 127 2.78 1.56 -11.95
C ALA A 127 3.90 2.55 -12.33
N GLU A 128 3.61 3.54 -13.20
CA GLU A 128 4.57 4.55 -13.64
C GLU A 128 5.02 5.48 -12.50
N HIS A 129 4.26 5.55 -11.40
CA HIS A 129 4.56 6.33 -10.21
C HIS A 129 5.23 5.51 -9.09
N MET A 130 5.52 4.23 -9.33
CA MET A 130 6.18 3.37 -8.36
C MET A 130 7.69 3.47 -8.46
N GLU A 131 8.33 3.42 -7.29
CA GLU A 131 9.76 3.33 -7.13
C GLU A 131 10.14 2.02 -6.43
N ASP A 132 11.39 1.60 -6.63
CA ASP A 132 12.03 0.61 -5.77
C ASP A 132 12.45 1.22 -4.41
N GLN A 133 13.01 0.41 -3.53
CA GLN A 133 13.46 0.85 -2.20
C GLN A 133 14.64 1.83 -2.25
N ALA A 134 15.31 1.97 -3.41
CA ALA A 134 16.38 2.93 -3.63
C ALA A 134 15.85 4.25 -4.23
N GLY A 135 14.54 4.38 -4.45
CA GLY A 135 13.91 5.56 -5.05
C GLY A 135 14.05 5.63 -6.57
N ARG A 136 14.45 4.54 -7.24
CA ARG A 136 14.52 4.49 -8.71
C ARG A 136 13.17 4.07 -9.27
N PRO A 137 12.75 4.56 -10.44
CA PRO A 137 11.53 4.09 -11.09
C PRO A 137 11.49 2.56 -11.19
N ALA A 138 10.37 1.97 -10.75
CA ALA A 138 10.17 0.52 -10.75
C ALA A 138 9.60 -0.01 -12.08
N PHE A 139 8.99 0.89 -12.86
CA PHE A 139 8.38 0.67 -14.16
C PHE A 139 8.69 1.88 -15.07
N ASP A 140 8.62 1.66 -16.38
CA ASP A 140 8.87 2.70 -17.38
C ASP A 140 7.61 3.55 -17.63
N THR A 141 7.79 4.73 -18.22
CA THR A 141 6.69 5.54 -18.76
C THR A 141 6.58 5.32 -20.27
N TRP A 142 5.38 5.01 -20.76
CA TRP A 142 5.18 4.65 -22.15
C TRP A 142 4.73 5.84 -23.00
N THR A 143 5.30 5.94 -24.20
CA THR A 143 4.92 6.93 -25.21
C THR A 143 4.58 6.26 -26.54
N GLY A 144 3.80 6.92 -27.39
CA GLY A 144 3.40 6.40 -28.70
C GLY A 144 1.87 6.34 -28.89
N GLY A 145 1.41 5.41 -29.73
CA GLY A 145 -0.02 5.24 -30.01
C GLY A 145 -0.81 4.73 -28.80
N LEU A 146 -2.02 5.26 -28.60
CA LEU A 146 -2.86 5.01 -27.42
C LEU A 146 -3.03 3.52 -27.09
N LEU A 147 -3.32 2.67 -28.08
CA LEU A 147 -3.49 1.23 -27.87
C LEU A 147 -2.20 0.55 -27.37
N GLY A 148 -1.05 0.97 -27.89
CA GLY A 148 0.25 0.44 -27.47
C GLY A 148 0.60 0.85 -26.04
N VAL A 149 0.41 2.13 -25.71
CA VAL A 149 0.63 2.68 -24.36
C VAL A 149 -0.25 1.97 -23.34
N VAL A 150 -1.56 1.87 -23.59
CA VAL A 150 -2.50 1.21 -22.67
C VAL A 150 -2.17 -0.27 -22.50
N SER A 151 -1.78 -0.97 -23.56
CA SER A 151 -1.38 -2.38 -23.47
C SER A 151 -0.16 -2.57 -22.56
N ARG A 152 0.85 -1.71 -22.66
CA ARG A 152 2.04 -1.74 -21.81
C ARG A 152 1.73 -1.40 -20.36
N GLN A 153 0.95 -0.34 -20.13
CA GLN A 153 0.47 0.04 -18.82
C GLN A 153 -0.28 -1.09 -18.08
N MET A 154 -1.12 -1.84 -18.79
CA MET A 154 -1.81 -3.00 -18.20
C MET A 154 -0.87 -4.19 -17.93
N GLN A 155 0.19 -4.35 -18.73
CA GLN A 155 1.25 -5.34 -18.45
C GLN A 155 2.00 -4.97 -17.18
N ASP A 156 2.36 -3.69 -17.01
CA ASP A 156 3.04 -3.20 -15.81
C ASP A 156 2.16 -3.31 -14.57
N HIS A 157 0.87 -3.01 -14.67
CA HIS A 157 -0.09 -3.24 -13.58
C HIS A 157 -0.14 -4.72 -13.16
N SER A 158 -0.19 -5.64 -14.12
CA SER A 158 -0.14 -7.07 -13.83
C SER A 158 1.18 -7.48 -13.17
N GLU A 159 2.29 -6.94 -13.67
CA GLU A 159 3.64 -7.24 -13.18
C GLU A 159 3.92 -6.65 -11.79
N MET A 160 3.36 -5.49 -11.49
CA MET A 160 3.31 -4.90 -10.16
C MET A 160 2.72 -5.88 -9.15
N HIS A 161 1.53 -6.42 -9.41
CA HIS A 161 0.90 -7.41 -8.51
C HIS A 161 1.76 -8.68 -8.37
N ARG A 162 2.41 -9.13 -9.47
CA ARG A 162 3.34 -10.26 -9.43
C ARG A 162 4.50 -10.04 -8.48
N ARG A 163 5.19 -8.90 -8.63
CA ARG A 163 6.36 -8.52 -7.86
C ARG A 163 6.01 -8.09 -6.43
N TRP A 164 4.79 -7.64 -6.19
CA TRP A 164 4.33 -7.24 -4.87
C TRP A 164 4.04 -8.46 -3.98
N TYR A 165 3.21 -9.40 -4.45
CA TYR A 165 2.79 -10.53 -3.60
C TYR A 165 2.55 -11.86 -4.32
N ILE A 166 2.15 -11.88 -5.60
CA ILE A 166 1.73 -13.15 -6.23
C ILE A 166 2.90 -14.13 -6.34
N ASN A 167 4.11 -13.65 -6.67
CA ASN A 167 5.28 -14.52 -6.75
C ASN A 167 5.58 -15.21 -5.41
N ASP A 168 5.35 -14.52 -4.28
CA ASP A 168 5.53 -15.10 -2.95
C ASP A 168 4.39 -16.08 -2.59
N LEU A 169 3.15 -15.78 -2.98
CA LEU A 169 2.03 -16.72 -2.81
C LEU A 169 2.28 -18.03 -3.56
N VAL A 170 2.71 -17.94 -4.83
CA VAL A 170 3.04 -19.12 -5.66
C VAL A 170 4.20 -19.90 -5.05
N ARG A 171 5.26 -19.23 -4.59
CA ARG A 171 6.41 -19.89 -3.96
C ARG A 171 6.05 -20.57 -2.64
N GLY A 172 5.16 -19.98 -1.84
CA GLY A 172 4.73 -20.56 -0.57
C GLY A 172 3.73 -21.72 -0.69
N MET A 173 3.27 -22.03 -1.91
CA MET A 173 2.46 -23.22 -2.21
C MET A 173 3.29 -24.47 -2.54
N TYR A 174 4.61 -24.31 -2.71
CA TYR A 174 5.58 -25.39 -2.94
C TYR A 174 6.62 -25.43 -1.81
#